data_AF-A0A561Q0T2-F1
#
_entry.id   AF-A0A561Q0T2-F1
#
_cell.length_a   1.000
_cell.length_b   1.000
_cell.length_c   1.000
_cell.angle_alpha   90.00
_cell.angle_beta   90.00
_cell.angle_gamma   90.00
#
_symmetry.space_group_name_H-M   'P 1'
#
loop_
_entity.id
_entity.type
_entity.pdbx_description
1 polymer ?
#
loop_
_entity_poly.entity_id
_entity_poly.type
_entity_poly.pdbx_seq_one_letter_code
_entity_poly.pdbx_strand_id
1 'polypeptide(L)'
;MFIHGYNYTYQEALYRLVQMSVDAGQSQTSILFDWPSQGDLVGYVADRDAVAFARDDLASVLDALGRGGVKTTVLAHSMGGLLTLETLRQLKIAGRQRELDMIEQVVLAAPDIDIDLFQRDIRTIGRMKKPVVVLAAKDDKVLAFSQRLSGSTAAGALDVNDPRVQELAQSDNLQIIDISSLKSITGTNHDRFVSFAAAYPQLQRANKNQSGPVAGAGALVLNGVGDVISSPFRLTGAALTQ
;
A
#
# COMPACT_ATOMS: atom_id res chain seq x y z
N MET A 1 6.15 -0.67 -10.00
CA MET A 1 5.21 -1.75 -10.36
C MET A 1 3.87 -1.43 -9.73
N PHE A 2 2.80 -1.42 -10.53
CA PHE A 2 1.43 -1.30 -10.08
C PHE A 2 0.76 -2.68 -10.14
N ILE A 3 0.08 -3.05 -9.05
CA ILE A 3 -0.72 -4.27 -8.93
C ILE A 3 -2.15 -3.80 -8.64
N HIS A 4 -3.07 -4.04 -9.56
CA HIS A 4 -4.44 -3.56 -9.45
C HIS A 4 -5.26 -4.35 -8.43
N GLY A 5 -6.41 -3.80 -8.03
CA GLY A 5 -7.37 -4.45 -7.15
C GLY A 5 -8.31 -5.42 -7.86
N TYR A 6 -9.36 -5.82 -7.14
CA TYR A 6 -10.44 -6.66 -7.66
C TYR A 6 -11.27 -5.94 -8.74
N ASN A 7 -11.84 -6.72 -9.67
CA ASN A 7 -12.80 -6.27 -10.67
C ASN A 7 -12.22 -5.20 -11.62
N TYR A 8 -10.94 -5.35 -11.97
CA TYR A 8 -10.27 -4.54 -12.98
C TYR A 8 -10.19 -5.31 -14.30
N THR A 9 -10.52 -4.64 -15.40
CA THR A 9 -10.06 -5.07 -16.72
C THR A 9 -8.60 -4.67 -16.94
N TYR A 10 -7.90 -5.40 -17.81
CA TYR A 10 -6.53 -5.04 -18.21
C TYR A 10 -6.44 -3.59 -18.70
N GLN A 11 -7.41 -3.14 -19.51
CA GLN A 11 -7.46 -1.79 -20.06
C GLN A 11 -7.59 -0.73 -18.97
N GLU A 12 -8.44 -0.96 -17.97
CA GLU A 12 -8.58 -0.05 -16.83
C GLU A 12 -7.31 -0.01 -15.98
N ALA A 13 -6.71 -1.17 -15.70
CA ALA A 13 -5.48 -1.26 -14.92
C ALA A 13 -4.31 -0.54 -15.62
N LEU A 14 -4.17 -0.74 -16.94
CA LEU A 14 -3.19 -0.06 -17.77
C LEU A 14 -3.44 1.45 -17.82
N TYR A 15 -4.70 1.88 -18.04
CA TYR A 15 -5.06 3.29 -18.03
C TYR A 15 -4.68 3.94 -16.70
N ARG A 16 -4.99 3.30 -15.57
CA ARG A 16 -4.65 3.82 -14.23
C ARG A 16 -3.15 3.92 -14.02
N LEU A 17 -2.37 2.92 -14.44
CA LEU A 17 -0.91 3.01 -14.38
C LEU A 17 -0.40 4.21 -15.17
N VAL A 18 -0.82 4.36 -16.43
CA VAL A 18 -0.38 5.45 -17.29
C VAL A 18 -0.78 6.81 -16.71
N GLN A 19 -2.03 6.95 -16.26
CA GLN A 19 -2.53 8.16 -15.62
C GLN A 19 -1.66 8.55 -14.42
N MET A 20 -1.47 7.64 -13.47
CA MET A 20 -0.66 7.92 -12.27
C MET A 20 0.79 8.24 -12.62
N SER A 21 1.38 7.56 -13.60
CA SER A 21 2.75 7.84 -14.03
C SER A 21 2.89 9.22 -14.66
N VAL A 22 1.91 9.65 -15.47
CA VAL A 22 1.90 10.99 -16.07
C VAL A 22 1.68 12.06 -15.01
N ASP A 23 0.66 11.90 -14.15
CA ASP A 23 0.29 12.88 -13.12
C ASP A 23 1.41 13.05 -12.09
N ALA A 24 2.12 11.98 -11.74
CA ALA A 24 3.28 12.03 -10.83
C ALA A 24 4.57 12.54 -11.50
N GLY A 25 4.57 12.81 -12.82
CA GLY A 25 5.78 13.15 -13.57
C GLY A 25 6.85 12.07 -13.48
N GLN A 26 6.44 10.80 -13.45
CA GLN A 26 7.32 9.66 -13.20
C GLN A 26 8.29 9.46 -14.37
N SER A 27 9.58 9.48 -14.09
CA SER A 27 10.64 9.24 -15.09
C SER A 27 11.16 7.81 -15.09
N GLN A 28 10.81 7.00 -14.09
CA GLN A 28 11.18 5.58 -14.02
C GLN A 28 10.25 4.69 -14.85
N THR A 29 10.76 3.50 -15.23
CA THR A 29 9.99 2.48 -15.95
C THR A 29 8.75 2.05 -15.16
N SER A 30 7.58 2.21 -15.78
CA SER A 30 6.30 1.79 -15.23
C SER A 30 6.03 0.33 -15.62
N ILE A 31 5.68 -0.50 -14.63
CA ILE A 31 5.38 -1.93 -14.82
C ILE A 31 3.97 -2.15 -14.28
N LEU A 32 3.09 -2.74 -15.08
CA LEU A 32 1.81 -3.29 -14.62
C LEU A 32 2.01 -4.79 -14.36
N PHE A 33 1.60 -5.27 -13.20
CA PHE A 33 1.36 -6.69 -12.98
C PHE A 33 -0.14 -6.92 -13.05
N ASP A 34 -0.57 -7.53 -14.16
CA ASP A 34 -1.96 -7.88 -14.42
C ASP A 34 -2.23 -9.29 -13.92
N TRP A 35 -3.31 -9.48 -13.17
CA TRP A 35 -3.69 -10.76 -12.58
C TRP A 35 -5.18 -11.02 -12.82
N PRO A 36 -5.65 -12.28 -12.82
CA PRO A 36 -7.01 -12.64 -13.26
C PRO A 36 -8.07 -12.29 -12.20
N SER A 37 -8.19 -11.00 -11.85
CA SER A 37 -9.12 -10.45 -10.84
C SER A 37 -10.58 -10.38 -11.30
N GLN A 38 -10.97 -11.25 -12.24
CA GLN A 38 -12.09 -11.20 -13.18
C GLN A 38 -13.13 -10.11 -12.91
N GLY A 39 -13.40 -9.30 -13.92
CA GLY A 39 -14.39 -8.21 -13.93
C GLY A 39 -15.87 -8.62 -13.73
N ASP A 40 -16.13 -9.73 -13.03
CA ASP A 40 -17.44 -10.29 -12.76
C ASP A 40 -17.72 -10.42 -11.25
N LEU A 41 -18.81 -9.77 -10.84
CA LEU A 41 -19.31 -9.55 -9.47
C LEU A 41 -19.69 -10.81 -8.65
N VAL A 42 -19.55 -12.02 -9.20
CA VAL A 42 -20.25 -13.21 -8.64
C VAL A 42 -19.44 -13.96 -7.57
N GLY A 43 -18.25 -13.49 -7.18
CA GLY A 43 -17.69 -14.01 -5.93
C GLY A 43 -16.41 -13.36 -5.44
N TYR A 44 -16.56 -12.44 -4.48
CA TYR A 44 -15.49 -12.00 -3.58
C TYR A 44 -14.66 -13.18 -3.00
N VAL A 45 -15.29 -14.35 -2.83
CA VAL A 45 -14.64 -15.60 -2.39
C VAL A 45 -13.79 -16.23 -3.50
N ALA A 46 -14.27 -16.24 -4.75
CA ALA A 46 -13.54 -16.80 -5.88
C ALA A 46 -12.25 -16.00 -6.19
N ASP A 47 -12.24 -14.70 -5.88
CA ASP A 47 -11.05 -13.86 -6.09
C ASP A 47 -9.92 -14.13 -5.10
N ARG A 48 -10.21 -14.70 -3.92
CA ARG A 48 -9.14 -15.13 -3.00
C ARG A 48 -8.36 -16.32 -3.57
N ASP A 49 -9.03 -17.21 -4.31
CA ASP A 49 -8.36 -18.30 -5.02
C ASP A 49 -7.52 -17.75 -6.19
N ALA A 50 -8.02 -16.73 -6.89
CA ALA A 50 -7.26 -16.04 -7.94
C ALA A 50 -6.01 -15.33 -7.39
N VAL A 51 -6.09 -14.74 -6.19
CA VAL A 51 -4.91 -14.21 -5.48
C VAL A 51 -3.92 -15.34 -5.18
N ALA A 52 -4.39 -16.47 -4.65
CA ALA A 52 -3.52 -17.61 -4.36
C ALA A 52 -2.83 -18.16 -5.63
N PHE A 53 -3.55 -18.17 -6.76
CA PHE A 53 -3.02 -18.56 -8.06
C PHE A 53 -1.94 -17.59 -8.57
N ALA A 54 -2.22 -16.28 -8.56
CA ALA A 54 -1.31 -15.26 -9.10
C ALA A 54 -0.06 -15.01 -8.24
N ARG A 55 -0.05 -15.49 -7.00
CA ARG A 55 1.05 -15.32 -6.03
C ARG A 55 2.38 -15.83 -6.57
N ASP A 56 2.38 -17.03 -7.15
CA ASP A 56 3.60 -17.67 -7.64
C ASP A 56 4.15 -16.95 -8.89
N ASP A 57 3.27 -16.39 -9.72
CA ASP A 57 3.65 -15.56 -10.88
C ASP A 57 4.27 -14.22 -10.42
N LEU A 58 3.66 -13.54 -9.44
CA LEU A 58 4.22 -12.32 -8.88
C LEU A 58 5.57 -12.58 -8.21
N ALA A 59 5.71 -13.71 -7.49
CA ALA A 59 6.98 -14.13 -6.89
C ALA A 59 8.07 -14.29 -7.96
N SER A 60 7.73 -14.92 -9.08
CA SER A 60 8.64 -15.14 -10.20
C SER A 60 9.08 -13.82 -10.85
N VAL A 61 8.16 -12.87 -11.04
CA VAL A 61 8.48 -11.54 -11.57
C VAL A 61 9.40 -10.77 -10.62
N LEU A 62 9.09 -10.75 -9.31
CA LEU A 62 9.91 -10.07 -8.31
C LEU A 62 11.30 -10.72 -8.15
N ASP A 63 11.40 -12.05 -8.23
CA ASP A 63 12.68 -12.77 -8.24
C ASP A 63 13.52 -12.39 -9.47
N ALA A 64 12.91 -12.36 -10.67
CA ALA A 64 13.60 -11.96 -11.90
C ALA A 64 14.11 -10.51 -11.84
N LEU A 65 13.28 -9.57 -11.38
CA LEU A 65 13.67 -8.17 -11.19
C LEU A 65 14.80 -8.03 -10.15
N GLY A 66 14.67 -8.73 -9.02
CA GLY A 66 15.65 -8.73 -7.95
C GLY A 66 17.02 -9.26 -8.40
N ARG A 67 17.04 -10.38 -9.12
CA ARG A 67 18.27 -10.95 -9.71
C ARG A 67 18.89 -10.04 -10.76
N GLY A 68 18.07 -9.33 -11.53
CA GLY A 68 18.50 -8.32 -12.50
C GLY A 68 19.02 -7.03 -11.86
N GLY A 69 18.98 -6.91 -10.52
CA GLY A 69 19.41 -5.69 -9.83
C GLY A 69 18.44 -4.51 -10.02
N VAL A 70 17.20 -4.78 -10.42
CA VAL A 70 16.17 -3.75 -10.62
C VAL A 70 15.55 -3.40 -9.28
N LYS A 71 15.79 -2.16 -8.84
CA LYS A 71 15.15 -1.61 -7.66
C LYS A 71 13.68 -1.31 -7.95
N THR A 72 12.78 -1.88 -7.15
CA THR A 72 11.35 -1.87 -7.44
C THR A 72 10.55 -1.18 -6.33
N THR A 73 9.76 -0.17 -6.70
CA THR A 73 8.69 0.34 -5.84
C THR A 73 7.37 -0.33 -6.25
N VAL A 74 6.68 -0.92 -5.28
CA VAL A 74 5.39 -1.62 -5.48
C VAL A 74 4.27 -0.72 -4.97
N LEU A 75 3.28 -0.46 -5.82
CA LEU A 75 1.99 0.13 -5.45
C LEU A 75 0.91 -0.91 -5.71
N ALA A 76 0.25 -1.38 -4.66
CA ALA A 76 -0.75 -2.43 -4.75
C ALA A 76 -2.09 -1.94 -4.20
N HIS A 77 -3.16 -2.04 -4.97
CA HIS A 77 -4.48 -1.55 -4.60
C HIS A 77 -5.40 -2.66 -4.12
N SER A 78 -6.17 -2.44 -3.06
CA SER A 78 -7.25 -3.33 -2.61
C SER A 78 -6.77 -4.78 -2.45
N MET A 79 -7.42 -5.75 -3.11
CA MET A 79 -7.00 -7.16 -3.13
C MET A 79 -5.61 -7.42 -3.75
N GLY A 80 -5.12 -6.53 -4.61
CA GLY A 80 -3.72 -6.57 -5.06
C GLY A 80 -2.73 -6.40 -3.90
N GLY A 81 -3.15 -5.73 -2.82
CA GLY A 81 -2.40 -5.66 -1.57
C GLY A 81 -2.27 -7.01 -0.87
N LEU A 82 -3.34 -7.81 -0.83
CA LEU A 82 -3.31 -9.18 -0.30
C LEU A 82 -2.32 -10.04 -1.11
N LEU A 83 -2.46 -10.02 -2.43
CA LEU A 83 -1.55 -10.70 -3.35
C LEU A 83 -0.09 -10.31 -3.13
N THR A 84 0.16 -9.02 -2.93
CA THR A 84 1.51 -8.50 -2.64
C THR A 84 2.05 -9.07 -1.34
N LEU A 85 1.31 -8.98 -0.22
CA LEU A 85 1.80 -9.46 1.07
C LEU A 85 2.03 -10.96 1.09
N GLU A 86 1.11 -11.76 0.54
CA GLU A 86 1.26 -13.21 0.42
C GLU A 86 2.52 -13.58 -0.38
N THR A 87 2.78 -12.84 -1.46
CA THR A 87 3.99 -13.03 -2.28
C THR A 87 5.27 -12.68 -1.53
N LEU A 88 5.31 -11.53 -0.85
CA LEU A 88 6.47 -11.13 -0.04
C LEU A 88 6.74 -12.13 1.09
N ARG A 89 5.68 -12.62 1.72
CA ARG A 89 5.74 -13.66 2.74
C ARG A 89 6.32 -14.95 2.17
N GLN A 90 5.90 -15.39 0.99
CA GLN A 90 6.45 -16.56 0.31
C GLN A 90 7.94 -16.39 0.00
N LEU A 91 8.34 -15.25 -0.55
CA LEU A 91 9.75 -14.95 -0.82
C LEU A 91 10.59 -15.00 0.45
N LYS A 92 10.06 -14.45 1.55
CA LYS A 92 10.73 -14.49 2.86
C LYS A 92 10.93 -15.93 3.35
N ILE A 93 9.88 -16.75 3.32
CA ILE A 93 9.93 -18.15 3.73
C ILE A 93 10.89 -18.96 2.86
N ALA A 94 10.96 -18.66 1.56
CA ALA A 94 11.89 -19.27 0.61
C ALA A 94 13.35 -18.78 0.73
N GLY A 95 13.66 -17.92 1.71
CA GLY A 95 15.00 -17.39 1.94
C GLY A 95 15.48 -16.39 0.88
N ARG A 96 14.57 -15.76 0.12
CA ARG A 96 14.87 -14.79 -0.95
C ARG A 96 15.10 -13.37 -0.42
N GLN A 97 15.96 -13.24 0.59
CA GLN A 97 16.21 -11.95 1.25
C GLN A 97 16.86 -10.95 0.29
N ARG A 98 17.74 -11.41 -0.61
CA ARG A 98 18.40 -10.55 -1.60
C ARG A 98 17.37 -9.89 -2.53
N GLU A 99 16.36 -10.65 -2.95
CA GLU A 99 15.29 -10.17 -3.82
C GLU A 99 14.37 -9.21 -3.07
N LEU A 100 14.00 -9.52 -1.82
CA LEU A 100 13.26 -8.60 -0.94
C LEU A 100 14.00 -7.27 -0.73
N ASP A 101 15.33 -7.32 -0.61
CA ASP A 101 16.18 -6.14 -0.47
C ASP A 101 16.19 -5.23 -1.71
N MET A 102 15.78 -5.74 -2.87
CA MET A 102 15.63 -4.95 -4.10
C MET A 102 14.28 -4.22 -4.16
N ILE A 103 13.34 -4.56 -3.29
CA ILE A 103 12.07 -3.84 -3.15
C ILE A 103 12.32 -2.60 -2.28
N GLU A 104 12.36 -1.44 -2.93
CA GLU A 104 12.69 -0.17 -2.25
C GLU A 104 11.55 0.34 -1.38
N GLN A 105 10.31 0.11 -1.79
CA GLN A 105 9.12 0.59 -1.12
C GLN A 105 7.93 -0.28 -1.50
N VAL A 106 7.11 -0.60 -0.50
CA VAL A 106 5.78 -1.20 -0.71
C VAL A 106 4.75 -0.17 -0.25
N VAL A 107 3.79 0.13 -1.12
CA VAL A 107 2.64 1.00 -0.85
C VAL A 107 1.38 0.20 -1.09
N LEU A 108 0.61 0.00 -0.04
CA LEU A 108 -0.67 -0.68 -0.06
C LEU A 108 -1.77 0.39 -0.04
N ALA A 109 -2.48 0.53 -1.14
CA ALA A 109 -3.53 1.52 -1.33
C ALA A 109 -4.89 0.91 -1.01
N ALA A 110 -5.55 1.42 0.05
CA ALA A 110 -6.83 0.90 0.53
C ALA A 110 -6.85 -0.65 0.59
N PRO A 111 -5.85 -1.31 1.21
CA PRO A 111 -5.73 -2.76 1.15
C PRO A 111 -6.93 -3.46 1.76
N ASP A 112 -7.52 -4.36 0.99
CA ASP A 112 -8.62 -5.21 1.44
C ASP A 112 -8.08 -6.51 2.04
N ILE A 113 -7.50 -6.37 3.23
CA ILE A 113 -6.85 -7.45 3.96
C ILE A 113 -7.39 -7.41 5.38
N ASP A 114 -7.86 -8.55 5.87
CA ASP A 114 -8.18 -8.73 7.28
C ASP A 114 -7.02 -8.26 8.16
N ILE A 115 -7.30 -7.46 9.20
CA ILE A 115 -6.25 -6.84 10.01
C ILE A 115 -5.36 -7.86 10.73
N ASP A 116 -5.89 -9.00 11.17
CA ASP A 116 -5.11 -10.02 11.87
C ASP A 116 -4.21 -10.77 10.88
N LEU A 117 -4.73 -11.08 9.68
CA LEU A 117 -3.94 -11.64 8.59
C LEU A 117 -2.82 -10.67 8.17
N PHE A 118 -3.15 -9.39 7.98
CA PHE A 118 -2.20 -8.34 7.65
C PHE A 118 -1.05 -8.27 8.66
N GLN A 119 -1.37 -8.23 9.96
CA GLN A 119 -0.35 -8.21 11.02
C GLN A 119 0.52 -9.46 10.98
N ARG A 120 -0.08 -10.64 10.80
CA ARG A 120 0.65 -11.91 10.74
C ARG A 120 1.62 -11.96 9.56
N ASP A 121 1.20 -11.48 8.39
CA ASP A 121 2.03 -11.45 7.20
C ASP A 121 3.17 -10.45 7.33
N ILE A 122 2.88 -9.23 7.78
CA ILE A 122 3.92 -8.21 8.03
C ILE A 122 4.98 -8.72 9.00
N ARG A 123 4.57 -9.34 10.11
CA ARG A 123 5.53 -9.92 11.08
C ARG A 123 6.32 -11.08 10.50
N THR A 124 5.72 -11.88 9.63
CA THR A 124 6.42 -12.98 8.94
C THR A 124 7.45 -12.45 7.94
N ILE A 125 7.08 -11.45 7.13
CA ILE A 125 7.98 -10.75 6.20
C ILE A 125 9.14 -10.11 6.97
N GLY A 126 8.83 -9.54 8.14
CA GLY A 126 9.77 -8.87 9.02
C GLY A 126 10.09 -7.45 8.55
N ARG A 127 11.13 -6.86 9.15
CA ARG A 127 11.50 -5.46 8.87
C ARG A 127 12.05 -5.29 7.45
N MET A 128 11.29 -4.58 6.61
CA MET A 128 11.71 -4.13 5.27
C MET A 128 12.64 -2.90 5.38
N LYS A 129 13.40 -2.62 4.31
CA LYS A 129 14.33 -1.46 4.25
C LYS A 129 13.66 -0.12 4.52
N LYS A 130 12.45 0.06 4.01
CA LYS A 130 11.56 1.18 4.33
C LYS A 130 10.29 0.63 4.96
N PRO A 131 9.60 1.41 5.81
CA PRO A 131 8.30 1.02 6.33
C PRO A 131 7.32 0.68 5.21
N VAL A 132 6.49 -0.35 5.40
CA VAL A 132 5.40 -0.61 4.46
C VAL A 132 4.37 0.50 4.62
N VAL A 133 4.05 1.19 3.52
CA VAL A 133 3.08 2.29 3.54
C VAL A 133 1.68 1.72 3.36
N VAL A 134 0.75 2.10 4.22
CA VAL A 134 -0.68 1.77 4.10
C VAL A 134 -1.44 3.07 3.89
N LEU A 135 -2.06 3.26 2.74
CA LEU A 135 -2.98 4.37 2.52
C LEU A 135 -4.36 3.92 2.98
N ALA A 136 -4.84 4.51 4.07
CA ALA A 136 -6.09 4.15 4.70
C ALA A 136 -7.16 5.23 4.50
N ALA A 137 -8.40 4.81 4.32
CA ALA A 137 -9.57 5.68 4.33
C ALA A 137 -10.67 5.00 5.14
N LYS A 138 -10.98 5.56 6.31
CA LYS A 138 -11.99 4.98 7.21
C LYS A 138 -13.43 5.06 6.67
N ASP A 139 -13.67 5.96 5.73
CA ASP A 139 -14.94 6.18 5.03
C ASP A 139 -14.98 5.54 3.62
N ASP A 140 -14.13 4.53 3.38
CA ASP A 140 -14.13 3.74 2.14
C ASP A 140 -15.35 2.82 2.07
N LYS A 141 -16.20 3.07 1.07
CA LYS A 141 -17.47 2.35 0.92
C LYS A 141 -17.30 0.92 0.41
N VAL A 142 -16.25 0.67 -0.37
CA VAL A 142 -15.97 -0.67 -0.91
C VAL A 142 -15.42 -1.56 0.19
N LEU A 143 -14.48 -1.03 0.99
CA LEU A 143 -13.99 -1.76 2.16
C LEU A 143 -15.10 -2.01 3.18
N ALA A 144 -16.00 -1.05 3.43
CA ALA A 144 -17.15 -1.29 4.32
C ALA A 144 -18.04 -2.46 3.87
N PHE A 145 -18.19 -2.66 2.55
CA PHE A 145 -18.90 -3.82 2.00
C PHE A 145 -18.12 -5.12 2.22
N SER A 146 -16.82 -5.14 1.91
CA SER A 146 -15.94 -6.28 2.17
C SER A 146 -15.97 -6.72 3.64
N GLN A 147 -15.84 -5.78 4.57
CA GLN A 147 -15.84 -6.05 6.01
C GLN A 147 -17.15 -6.69 6.49
N ARG A 148 -18.27 -6.32 5.88
CA ARG A 148 -19.57 -6.94 6.18
C ARG A 148 -19.62 -8.40 5.73
N LEU A 149 -18.95 -8.74 4.63
CA LEU A 149 -18.87 -10.11 4.13
C LEU A 149 -17.86 -10.94 4.92
N SER A 150 -16.69 -10.39 5.23
CA SER A 150 -15.62 -11.10 5.96
C SER A 150 -15.88 -11.19 7.47
N GLY A 151 -16.64 -10.25 8.03
CA GLY A 151 -16.85 -10.13 9.48
C GLY A 151 -15.68 -9.51 10.23
N SER A 152 -14.75 -8.85 9.52
CA SER A 152 -13.52 -8.31 10.10
C SER A 152 -13.14 -6.95 9.51
N THR A 153 -12.32 -6.17 10.22
CA THR A 153 -11.87 -4.86 9.76
C THR A 153 -10.74 -5.01 8.74
N ALA A 154 -10.87 -4.32 7.61
CA ALA A 154 -9.82 -4.27 6.59
C ALA A 154 -8.70 -3.30 6.99
N ALA A 155 -7.44 -3.66 6.74
CA ALA A 155 -6.27 -2.82 6.99
C ALA A 155 -6.33 -1.46 6.27
N GLY A 156 -7.03 -1.37 5.14
CA GLY A 156 -7.25 -0.12 4.42
C GLY A 156 -8.29 0.82 5.04
N ALA A 157 -9.01 0.40 6.08
CA ALA A 157 -10.03 1.21 6.76
C ALA A 157 -9.65 1.60 8.19
N LEU A 158 -8.37 1.44 8.56
CA LEU A 158 -7.88 1.80 9.89
C LEU A 158 -8.02 3.32 10.16
N ASP A 159 -8.49 3.68 11.36
CA ASP A 159 -8.48 5.07 11.82
C ASP A 159 -7.12 5.40 12.44
N VAL A 160 -6.36 6.29 11.81
CA VAL A 160 -5.04 6.71 12.27
C VAL A 160 -5.06 7.44 13.63
N ASN A 161 -6.22 7.87 14.10
CA ASN A 161 -6.39 8.49 15.41
C ASN A 161 -6.59 7.45 16.54
N ASP A 162 -6.82 6.17 16.20
CA ASP A 162 -6.88 5.10 17.19
C ASP A 162 -5.47 4.81 17.74
N PRO A 163 -5.25 4.91 19.07
CA PRO A 163 -3.95 4.61 19.67
C PRO A 163 -3.40 3.22 19.32
N ARG A 164 -4.28 2.23 19.11
CA ARG A 164 -3.87 0.86 18.73
C ARG A 164 -3.29 0.81 17.32
N VAL A 165 -3.82 1.62 16.41
CA VAL A 165 -3.30 1.75 15.03
C VAL A 165 -1.94 2.44 15.04
N GLN A 166 -1.75 3.41 15.93
CA GLN A 166 -0.47 4.09 16.09
C GLN A 166 0.60 3.17 16.68
N GLU A 167 0.23 2.37 17.69
CA GLU A 167 1.12 1.35 18.27
C GLU A 167 1.49 0.30 17.22
N LEU A 168 0.51 -0.23 16.49
CA LEU A 168 0.72 -1.16 15.39
C LEU A 168 1.71 -0.60 14.35
N ALA A 169 1.53 0.67 13.97
CA ALA A 169 2.39 1.30 12.98
C ALA A 169 3.85 1.31 13.44
N GLN A 170 4.11 1.59 14.72
CA GLN A 170 5.45 1.59 15.29
C GLN A 170 6.03 0.17 15.43
N SER A 171 5.26 -0.76 16.01
CA SER A 171 5.74 -2.12 16.32
C SER A 171 6.09 -2.89 15.05
N ASP A 172 5.29 -2.74 14.01
CA ASP A 172 5.37 -3.57 12.80
C ASP A 172 6.05 -2.82 11.64
N ASN A 173 6.71 -1.69 11.93
CA ASN A 173 7.44 -0.87 10.95
C ASN A 173 6.58 -0.48 9.73
N LEU A 174 5.41 0.10 10.00
CA LEU A 174 4.45 0.56 9.01
C LEU A 174 4.35 2.08 8.99
N GLN A 175 3.99 2.64 7.85
CA GLN A 175 3.60 4.03 7.71
C GLN A 175 2.14 4.11 7.25
N ILE A 176 1.23 4.47 8.14
CA ILE A 176 -0.21 4.51 7.85
C ILE A 176 -0.64 5.93 7.53
N ILE A 177 -1.09 6.20 6.31
CA ILE A 177 -1.45 7.54 5.85
C ILE A 177 -2.95 7.60 5.63
N ASP A 178 -3.63 8.45 6.38
CA ASP A 178 -5.04 8.77 6.19
C ASP A 178 -5.20 9.64 4.94
N ILE A 179 -5.89 9.07 3.95
CA ILE A 179 -6.22 9.70 2.68
C ILE A 179 -7.71 10.07 2.58
N SER A 180 -8.49 9.99 3.67
CA SER A 180 -9.93 10.27 3.69
C SER A 180 -10.30 11.69 3.23
N SER A 181 -9.39 12.65 3.35
CA SER A 181 -9.61 14.03 2.88
C SER A 181 -9.43 14.21 1.37
N LEU A 182 -8.83 13.23 0.68
CA LEU A 182 -8.51 13.35 -0.74
C LEU A 182 -9.75 13.18 -1.62
N LYS A 183 -9.66 13.72 -2.82
CA LYS A 183 -10.74 13.66 -3.81
C LYS A 183 -10.88 12.23 -4.34
N SER A 184 -12.11 11.71 -4.32
CA SER A 184 -12.52 10.49 -5.02
C SER A 184 -12.94 10.81 -6.45
N ILE A 185 -12.64 9.93 -7.40
CA ILE A 185 -13.00 10.09 -8.83
C ILE A 185 -14.37 9.44 -9.09
N THR A 186 -14.64 8.30 -8.46
CA THR A 186 -15.84 7.47 -8.64
C THR A 186 -16.90 7.68 -7.56
N GLY A 187 -16.58 8.41 -6.48
CA GLY A 187 -17.50 8.66 -5.36
C GLY A 187 -17.63 7.50 -4.36
N THR A 188 -16.89 6.41 -4.57
CA THR A 188 -16.80 5.26 -3.66
C THR A 188 -15.76 5.47 -2.56
N ASN A 189 -14.88 6.46 -2.72
CA ASN A 189 -13.70 6.74 -1.90
C ASN A 189 -12.56 5.71 -2.01
N HIS A 190 -12.78 4.58 -2.69
CA HIS A 190 -11.80 3.50 -2.84
C HIS A 190 -10.65 3.80 -3.83
N ASP A 191 -10.76 4.91 -4.55
CA ASP A 191 -9.86 5.35 -5.61
C ASP A 191 -9.07 6.62 -5.23
N ARG A 192 -9.19 7.11 -3.99
CA ARG A 192 -8.47 8.29 -3.50
C ARG A 192 -6.95 8.17 -3.60
N PHE A 193 -6.43 6.94 -3.66
CA PHE A 193 -5.01 6.68 -3.89
C PHE A 193 -4.48 7.25 -5.22
N VAL A 194 -5.34 7.41 -6.24
CA VAL A 194 -4.96 8.05 -7.50
C VAL A 194 -4.64 9.52 -7.28
N SER A 195 -5.47 10.22 -6.50
CA SER A 195 -5.24 11.61 -6.10
C SER A 195 -3.98 11.73 -5.23
N PHE A 196 -3.74 10.77 -4.33
CA PHE A 196 -2.51 10.69 -3.56
C PHE A 196 -1.28 10.55 -4.47
N ALA A 197 -1.31 9.64 -5.45
CA ALA A 197 -0.21 9.39 -6.36
C ALA A 197 0.19 10.65 -7.14
N ALA A 198 -0.79 11.45 -7.59
CA ALA A 198 -0.56 12.73 -8.25
C ALA A 198 0.11 13.77 -7.33
N ALA A 199 -0.25 13.79 -6.04
CA ALA A 199 0.32 14.72 -5.06
C ALA A 199 1.68 14.27 -4.49
N TYR A 200 1.99 12.98 -4.56
CA TYR A 200 3.15 12.37 -3.91
C TYR A 200 4.52 13.01 -4.25
N PRO A 201 4.82 13.39 -5.52
CA PRO A 201 6.08 14.07 -5.83
C PRO A 201 6.23 15.43 -5.12
N GLN A 202 5.13 16.16 -4.95
CA GLN A 202 5.13 17.45 -4.24
C GLN A 202 5.37 17.24 -2.75
N LEU A 203 4.71 16.24 -2.17
CA LEU A 203 4.96 15.78 -0.80
C LEU A 203 6.42 15.43 -0.56
N GLN A 204 7.06 14.68 -1.46
CA GLN A 204 8.47 14.34 -1.32
C GLN A 204 9.39 15.57 -1.36
N ARG A 205 9.06 16.58 -2.18
CA ARG A 205 9.85 17.81 -2.30
C ARG A 205 9.69 18.71 -1.08
N ALA A 206 8.46 18.91 -0.62
CA ALA A 206 8.16 19.72 0.56
C ALA A 206 8.88 19.18 1.81
N ASN A 207 8.92 17.85 1.96
CA ASN A 207 9.54 17.19 3.10
C ASN A 207 11.08 17.13 3.05
N LYS A 208 11.74 17.39 1.91
CA LYS A 208 13.21 17.52 1.86
C LYS A 208 13.72 18.82 2.49
N ASN A 209 12.86 19.84 2.63
CA ASN A 209 13.22 21.16 3.12
C ASN A 209 12.89 21.39 4.60
N GLN A 210 12.29 20.41 5.29
CA GLN A 210 12.00 20.44 6.72
C GLN A 210 12.66 19.23 7.38
N SER A 211 13.48 19.44 8.42
CA SER A 211 14.05 18.37 9.22
C SER A 211 12.95 17.63 10.03
N GLY A 212 12.27 16.61 9.47
CA GLY A 212 11.23 15.81 10.15
C GLY A 212 10.37 14.93 9.20
N PRO A 213 9.69 13.85 9.64
CA PRO A 213 9.66 12.57 8.94
C PRO A 213 8.40 12.35 8.10
N VAL A 214 8.58 12.16 6.79
CA VAL A 214 7.85 11.12 6.03
C VAL A 214 8.72 9.85 5.89
N ALA A 215 9.92 9.87 6.47
CA ALA A 215 10.85 8.74 6.54
C ALA A 215 10.79 8.13 7.95
N GLY A 216 9.89 7.18 8.16
CA GLY A 216 9.79 6.45 9.44
C GLY A 216 8.45 5.74 9.61
N ALA A 217 8.44 4.74 10.48
CA ALA A 217 7.21 4.08 10.89
C ALA A 217 6.35 5.06 11.72
N GLY A 218 5.02 5.01 11.56
CA GLY A 218 4.08 5.94 12.18
C GLY A 218 2.78 6.08 11.39
N ALA A 219 1.98 7.09 11.72
CA ALA A 219 0.72 7.41 11.07
C ALA A 219 0.59 8.91 10.77
N LEU A 220 -0.02 9.27 9.65
CA LEU A 220 -0.07 10.64 9.13
C LEU A 220 -1.47 10.95 8.61
N VAL A 221 -1.91 12.21 8.71
CA VAL A 221 -3.16 12.69 8.12
C VAL A 221 -2.86 13.73 7.05
N LEU A 222 -3.44 13.57 5.86
CA LEU A 222 -3.31 14.54 4.77
C LEU A 222 -4.50 15.53 4.75
N ASN A 223 -4.30 16.71 4.14
CA ASN A 223 -5.39 17.59 3.71
C ASN A 223 -5.85 17.25 2.29
N GLY A 224 -6.92 17.91 1.84
CA GLY A 224 -7.48 17.72 0.50
C GLY A 224 -6.58 18.16 -0.66
N VAL A 225 -5.46 18.84 -0.39
CA VAL A 225 -4.44 19.21 -1.39
C VAL A 225 -3.16 18.36 -1.28
N GLY A 226 -3.11 17.42 -0.33
CA GLY A 226 -2.03 16.47 -0.16
C GLY A 226 -0.95 16.87 0.85
N ASP A 227 -1.06 17.95 1.62
CA ASP A 227 -0.10 18.26 2.70
C ASP A 227 -0.41 17.49 3.99
N VAL A 228 0.61 17.21 4.80
CA VAL A 228 0.43 16.61 6.13
C VAL A 228 -0.12 17.68 7.10
N ILE A 229 -1.35 17.50 7.59
CA ILE A 229 -1.96 18.43 8.57
C ILE A 229 -1.58 18.07 9.99
N SER A 230 -1.53 16.77 10.28
CA SER A 230 -1.20 16.27 11.61
C SER A 230 -0.40 14.99 11.51
N SER A 231 0.69 14.97 12.24
CA SER A 231 1.31 13.76 12.73
C SER A 231 0.84 13.63 14.18
N PRO A 232 -0.08 12.71 14.54
CA PRO A 232 -0.41 12.46 15.94
C PRO A 232 0.83 12.05 16.78
N PHE A 233 1.94 11.75 16.11
CA PHE A 233 3.26 11.62 16.70
C PHE A 233 3.83 13.02 16.98
N ARG A 234 3.83 13.41 18.25
CA ARG A 234 4.96 14.21 18.74
C ARG A 234 6.19 13.33 18.56
N LEU A 235 7.07 13.70 17.63
CA LEU A 235 8.48 13.36 17.79
C LEU A 235 8.88 13.99 19.13
N THR A 236 8.80 13.22 20.20
CA THR A 236 9.61 13.49 21.37
C THR A 236 11.03 13.35 20.86
N GLY A 237 11.62 14.50 20.48
CA GLY A 237 13.04 14.60 20.29
C GLY A 237 13.65 14.02 21.55
N ALA A 238 14.33 12.88 21.40
CA ALA A 238 15.25 12.45 22.43
C ALA A 238 16.17 13.64 22.68
N ALA A 239 16.04 14.21 23.86
CA ALA A 239 16.93 15.24 24.35
C ALA A 239 18.35 14.66 24.29
N LEU A 240 19.14 15.14 23.33
CA LEU A 240 20.58 15.17 23.45
C LEU A 240 20.93 16.57 23.92
N THR A 241 20.74 16.78 25.22
CA THR A 241 21.45 17.80 25.98
C THR A 241 22.22 17.08 27.07
N GLN A 242 23.53 17.33 27.03
CA GLN A 242 24.64 16.84 27.86
C GLN A 242 25.17 15.45 27.50
#